data_AF-A0A920GQF5-F1
#
_entry.id   AF-A0A920GQF5-F1
#
_cell.length_a   1.000
_cell.length_b   1.000
_cell.length_c   1.000
_cell.angle_alpha   90.00
_cell.angle_beta   90.00
_cell.angle_gamma   90.00
#
_symmetry.space_group_name_H-M   'P 1'
#
loop_
_entity.id
_entity.type
_entity.pdbx_description
1 polymer ?
#
loop_
_entity_poly.entity_id
_entity_poly.type
_entity_poly.pdbx_seq_one_letter_code
_entity_poly.pdbx_strand_id
1 'polypeptide(L)'
;MSKFALAVKIAHGDKAYKVVHDILIKMKAAPSTKAFDRIINNLNLDKKLVQDAMESPEVKGIIADTRNLAEKLKISGTPTFVMKDELIRGYVPFDALIELVANKRG
;
A
#
# COMPACT_ATOMS: atom_id res chain seq x y z
N MET A 1 6.24 -0.85 6.38
CA MET A 1 4.78 -0.96 6.21
C MET A 1 4.41 -1.71 4.95
N SER A 2 4.90 -1.31 3.76
CA SER A 2 4.52 -1.94 2.48
C SER A 2 4.76 -3.45 2.44
N LYS A 3 5.91 -3.93 2.94
CA LYS A 3 6.24 -5.36 3.04
C LYS A 3 5.17 -6.16 3.81
N PHE A 4 4.74 -5.65 4.97
CA PHE A 4 3.72 -6.28 5.80
C PHE A 4 2.34 -6.25 5.13
N ALA A 5 1.92 -5.11 4.57
CA ALA A 5 0.64 -5.02 3.88
C ALA A 5 0.57 -6.00 2.68
N LEU A 6 1.61 -6.05 1.84
CA LEU A 6 1.68 -6.99 0.72
C LEU A 6 1.71 -8.45 1.18
N ALA A 7 2.42 -8.76 2.26
CA ALA A 7 2.43 -10.10 2.83
C ALA A 7 1.03 -10.54 3.29
N VAL A 8 0.26 -9.66 3.92
CA VAL A 8 -1.15 -9.92 4.26
C VAL A 8 -1.98 -10.15 3.00
N LYS A 9 -1.77 -9.38 1.93
CA LYS A 9 -2.46 -9.59 0.65
C LYS A 9 -2.18 -10.99 0.08
N ILE A 10 -0.93 -11.41 0.05
CA ILE A 10 -0.54 -12.73 -0.48
C ILE A 10 -1.08 -13.86 0.40
N ALA A 11 -0.96 -13.74 1.72
CA ALA A 11 -1.36 -14.80 2.66
C ALA A 11 -2.89 -14.90 2.86
N HIS A 12 -3.60 -13.78 2.82
CA HIS A 12 -5.02 -13.70 3.25
C HIS A 12 -5.94 -12.96 2.27
N GLY A 13 -5.43 -12.53 1.11
CA GLY A 13 -6.22 -11.94 0.04
C GLY A 13 -6.58 -10.45 0.23
N ASP A 14 -7.30 -9.92 -0.76
CA ASP A 14 -7.56 -8.48 -0.90
C ASP A 14 -8.42 -7.87 0.22
N LYS A 15 -9.35 -8.65 0.78
CA LYS A 15 -10.20 -8.17 1.89
C LYS A 15 -9.37 -7.89 3.14
N ALA A 16 -8.50 -8.82 3.51
CA ALA A 16 -7.59 -8.64 4.64
C ALA A 16 -6.59 -7.50 4.39
N TYR A 17 -6.06 -7.42 3.16
CA TYR A 17 -5.21 -6.32 2.73
C TYR A 17 -5.88 -4.97 2.92
N LYS A 18 -7.13 -4.79 2.47
CA LYS A 18 -7.85 -3.51 2.60
C LYS A 18 -7.97 -3.06 4.05
N VAL A 19 -8.34 -3.99 4.94
CA VAL A 19 -8.47 -3.71 6.38
C VAL A 19 -7.11 -3.33 6.98
N VAL A 20 -6.06 -4.11 6.69
CA VAL A 20 -4.71 -3.83 7.20
C VAL A 20 -4.16 -2.51 6.65
N HIS A 21 -4.37 -2.23 5.36
CA HIS A 21 -3.99 -0.97 4.74
C HIS A 21 -4.62 0.22 5.47
N ASP A 22 -5.94 0.18 5.73
CA ASP A 22 -6.64 1.25 6.44
C ASP A 22 -6.12 1.45 7.86
N ILE A 23 -5.81 0.36 8.58
CA ILE A 23 -5.21 0.42 9.91
C ILE A 23 -3.83 1.10 9.84
N LEU A 24 -2.99 0.70 8.88
CA LEU A 24 -1.63 1.24 8.75
C LEU A 24 -1.62 2.72 8.38
N ILE A 25 -2.51 3.15 7.47
CA ILE A 25 -2.65 4.56 7.08
C ILE A 25 -3.11 5.44 8.26
N LYS A 26 -3.99 4.92 9.12
CA LYS A 26 -4.49 5.64 10.30
C LYS A 26 -3.57 5.54 11.51
N MET A 27 -2.52 4.73 11.44
CA MET A 27 -1.64 4.44 12.57
C MET A 27 -0.81 5.68 12.92
N LYS A 28 -0.96 6.19 14.16
CA LYS A 28 -0.16 7.31 14.67
C LYS A 28 1.24 6.89 15.13
N ALA A 29 1.35 5.65 15.62
CA ALA A 29 2.60 5.10 16.13
C ALA A 29 3.50 4.60 15.00
N ALA A 30 4.81 4.60 15.23
CA ALA A 30 5.76 4.05 14.27
C ALA A 30 5.51 2.54 14.04
N PRO A 31 5.61 2.06 12.79
CA PRO A 31 5.53 0.64 12.50
C PRO A 31 6.64 -0.13 13.19
N SER A 32 6.28 -1.25 13.83
CA SER A 32 7.21 -2.13 14.52
C SER A 32 6.69 -3.57 14.50
N THR A 33 7.56 -4.54 14.76
CA THR A 33 7.16 -5.95 14.88
C THR A 33 6.03 -6.13 15.89
N LYS A 34 6.11 -5.45 17.04
CA LYS A 34 5.06 -5.49 18.07
C LYS A 34 3.73 -4.91 17.57
N ALA A 35 3.75 -3.84 16.78
CA ALA A 35 2.55 -3.27 16.18
C ALA A 35 1.93 -4.23 15.16
N PHE A 36 2.75 -4.85 14.31
CA PHE A 36 2.27 -5.83 13.33
C PHE A 36 1.72 -7.09 13.99
N ASP A 37 2.37 -7.61 15.02
CA ASP A 37 1.87 -8.76 15.80
C ASP A 37 0.50 -8.48 16.41
N ARG A 38 0.26 -7.27 16.92
CA ARG A 38 -1.07 -6.87 17.40
C ARG A 38 -2.11 -6.86 16.28
N ILE A 39 -1.76 -6.36 15.09
CA ILE A 39 -2.67 -6.34 13.94
C ILE A 39 -3.00 -7.77 13.50
N ILE A 40 -1.99 -8.64 13.38
CA ILE A 40 -2.16 -10.06 13.04
C ILE A 40 -3.13 -10.72 14.03
N ASN A 41 -2.87 -10.57 15.33
CA ASN A 41 -3.68 -11.20 16.38
C ASN A 41 -5.12 -10.65 16.41
N ASN A 42 -5.29 -9.33 16.33
CA ASN A 42 -6.61 -8.69 16.38
C ASN A 42 -7.50 -9.08 15.19
N LEU A 43 -6.90 -9.38 14.04
CA LEU A 43 -7.59 -9.79 12.83
C LEU A 43 -7.62 -11.31 12.65
N ASN A 44 -7.10 -12.07 13.63
CA ASN A 44 -6.97 -13.53 13.58
C ASN A 44 -6.30 -14.04 12.28
N LEU A 45 -5.25 -13.32 11.84
CA LEU A 45 -4.44 -13.71 10.68
C LEU A 45 -3.42 -14.78 11.09
N ASP A 46 -3.01 -15.61 10.14
CA ASP A 46 -1.97 -16.61 10.38
C ASP A 46 -0.61 -15.92 10.39
N LYS A 47 -0.04 -15.83 11.59
CA LYS A 47 1.25 -15.17 11.81
C LYS A 47 2.37 -15.78 10.96
N LYS A 48 2.40 -17.11 10.84
CA LYS A 48 3.46 -17.81 10.11
C LYS A 48 3.35 -17.53 8.62
N LEU A 49 2.14 -17.65 8.05
CA LEU A 49 1.92 -17.33 6.64
C LEU A 49 2.31 -15.89 6.31
N VAL A 50 1.96 -14.93 7.17
CA VAL A 50 2.33 -13.53 6.97
C VAL A 50 3.85 -13.33 7.06
N GLN A 51 4.53 -13.95 8.04
CA GLN A 51 5.98 -13.85 8.19
C GLN A 51 6.73 -14.48 7.01
N ASP A 52 6.30 -15.66 6.56
CA ASP A 52 6.87 -16.35 5.41
C ASP A 52 6.65 -15.51 4.13
N ALA A 53 5.45 -14.97 3.94
CA ALA A 53 5.14 -14.10 2.81
C ALA A 53 5.95 -12.79 2.85
N MET A 54 6.22 -12.21 4.02
CA MET A 54 7.08 -11.04 4.13
C MET A 54 8.46 -11.32 3.54
N GLU A 55 9.07 -12.48 3.81
CA GLU A 55 10.41 -12.80 3.29
C GLU A 55 10.42 -13.35 1.86
N SER A 56 9.25 -13.59 1.27
CA SER A 56 9.09 -14.16 -0.06
C SER A 56 9.75 -13.33 -1.17
N PRO A 57 10.24 -13.98 -2.24
CA PRO A 57 10.65 -13.30 -3.47
C PRO A 57 9.53 -12.47 -4.10
N GLU A 58 8.27 -12.91 -3.98
CA GLU A 58 7.11 -12.23 -4.55
C GLU A 58 6.91 -10.82 -3.96
N VAL A 59 6.90 -10.68 -2.63
CA VAL A 59 6.81 -9.35 -1.99
C VAL A 59 7.99 -8.47 -2.37
N LYS A 60 9.20 -9.04 -2.43
CA LYS A 60 10.41 -8.31 -2.84
C LYS A 60 10.28 -7.82 -4.29
N GLY A 61 9.78 -8.66 -5.19
CA GLY A 61 9.52 -8.33 -6.60
C GLY A 61 8.54 -7.18 -6.75
N ILE A 62 7.35 -7.27 -6.13
CA ILE A 62 6.33 -6.22 -6.20
C ILE A 62 6.87 -4.86 -5.72
N ILE A 63 7.64 -4.85 -4.63
CA ILE A 63 8.26 -3.62 -4.12
C ILE A 63 9.31 -3.08 -5.10
N ALA A 64 10.14 -3.95 -5.68
CA ALA A 64 11.13 -3.55 -6.67
C ALA A 64 10.47 -2.97 -7.92
N ASP A 65 9.44 -3.62 -8.46
CA ASP A 65 8.70 -3.15 -9.63
C ASP A 65 8.02 -1.80 -9.38
N THR A 66 7.43 -1.62 -8.20
CA THR A 66 6.83 -0.34 -7.79
C THR A 66 7.87 0.78 -7.74
N ARG A 67 9.08 0.51 -7.20
CA ARG A 67 10.18 1.47 -7.15
C ARG A 67 10.71 1.80 -8.55
N ASN A 68 10.94 0.79 -9.38
CA ASN A 68 11.38 0.96 -10.75
C ASN A 68 10.38 1.80 -11.56
N LEU A 69 9.08 1.59 -11.36
CA LEU A 69 8.05 2.39 -11.99
C LEU A 69 8.09 3.85 -11.50
N ALA A 70 8.24 4.06 -10.19
CA ALA A 70 8.39 5.40 -9.62
C ALA A 70 9.60 6.14 -10.20
N GLU A 71 10.75 5.48 -10.36
CA GLU A 71 11.95 6.04 -10.99
C GLU A 71 11.70 6.44 -12.44
N LYS A 72 11.10 5.55 -13.24
CA LYS A 72 10.74 5.83 -14.65
C LYS A 72 9.81 7.03 -14.78
N LEU A 73 8.85 7.17 -13.86
CA LEU A 73 7.90 8.28 -13.80
C LEU A 73 8.45 9.52 -13.06
N LYS A 74 9.72 9.48 -12.64
CA LYS A 74 10.40 10.52 -11.87
C LYS A 74 9.62 10.92 -10.61
N ILE A 75 8.99 9.98 -9.93
CA ILE A 75 8.21 10.19 -8.70
C ILE A 75 9.18 10.18 -7.52
N SER A 76 9.40 11.35 -6.93
CA SER A 76 10.32 11.53 -5.78
C SER A 76 9.62 11.64 -4.44
N GLY A 77 8.28 11.65 -4.41
CA GLY A 77 7.50 11.87 -3.20
C GLY A 77 6.15 11.16 -3.22
N THR A 78 5.61 10.93 -2.02
CA THR A 78 4.31 10.31 -1.80
C THR A 78 3.41 11.25 -0.98
N PRO A 79 2.09 11.30 -1.24
CA PRO A 79 1.38 10.54 -2.27
C PRO A 79 1.61 11.10 -3.67
N THR A 80 1.53 10.23 -4.68
CA THR A 80 1.47 10.59 -6.10
C THR A 80 0.42 9.69 -6.76
N PHE A 81 -0.42 10.26 -7.62
CA PHE A 81 -1.46 9.56 -8.36
C PHE A 81 -1.17 9.60 -9.85
N VAL A 82 -1.49 8.51 -10.55
CA VAL A 82 -1.41 8.41 -12.01
C VAL A 82 -2.84 8.38 -12.54
N MET A 83 -3.23 9.37 -13.33
CA MET A 83 -4.56 9.49 -13.94
C MET A 83 -4.44 9.59 -15.46
N LYS A 84 -4.62 8.47 -16.16
CA LYS A 84 -4.37 8.33 -17.60
C LYS A 84 -2.97 8.85 -17.97
N ASP A 85 -2.92 10.03 -18.57
CA ASP A 85 -1.76 10.74 -19.10
C ASP A 85 -1.12 11.72 -18.11
N GLU A 86 -1.69 11.86 -16.91
CA GLU A 86 -1.30 12.87 -15.93
C GLU A 86 -0.76 12.29 -14.62
N LEU A 87 0.30 12.92 -14.10
CA LEU A 87 0.90 12.61 -12.80
C LEU A 87 0.57 13.71 -11.80
N ILE A 88 -0.27 13.40 -10.83
CA ILE A 88 -0.66 14.32 -9.76
C ILE A 88 0.26 14.07 -8.57
N ARG A 89 1.15 15.02 -8.30
CA ARG A 89 2.20 14.90 -7.28
C ARG A 89 1.78 15.62 -6.00
N GLY A 90 1.92 14.94 -4.87
CA GLY A 90 1.54 15.48 -3.57
C GLY A 90 0.07 15.25 -3.22
N TYR A 91 -0.32 15.76 -2.05
CA TYR A 91 -1.68 15.67 -1.56
C TYR A 91 -2.61 16.57 -2.37
N VAL A 92 -3.78 16.03 -2.74
CA VAL A 92 -4.87 16.77 -3.39
C VAL A 92 -6.17 16.48 -2.63
N PRO A 93 -7.01 17.50 -2.35
CA PRO A 93 -8.32 17.31 -1.73
C PRO A 93 -9.21 16.36 -2.54
N PHE A 94 -10.12 15.68 -1.84
CA PHE A 94 -11.02 14.71 -2.47
C PHE A 94 -11.84 15.30 -3.62
N ASP A 95 -12.43 16.49 -3.42
CA ASP A 95 -13.28 17.12 -4.45
C ASP A 95 -12.50 17.44 -5.72
N ALA A 96 -11.26 17.93 -5.58
CA ALA A 96 -10.37 18.19 -6.72
C ALA A 96 -9.97 16.89 -7.45
N LEU A 97 -9.78 15.78 -6.73
CA LEU A 97 -9.55 14.48 -7.36
C LEU A 97 -10.78 14.01 -8.16
N ILE A 98 -11.99 14.27 -7.69
CA ILE A 98 -13.24 13.93 -8.40
C ILE A 98 -13.37 14.74 -9.69
N GLU A 99 -13.09 16.05 -9.65
CA GLU A 99 -13.09 16.91 -10.84
C GLU A 99 -12.07 16.44 -11.88
N LEU A 100 -10.85 16.09 -11.45
CA LEU A 100 -9.81 15.55 -12.34
C LEU A 100 -10.27 14.25 -13.01
N VAL A 101 -10.88 13.33 -12.26
CA VAL A 101 -11.42 12.08 -12.84
C VAL A 101 -12.54 12.38 -13.84
N ALA A 102 -13.43 13.33 -13.56
CA ALA A 102 -14.51 13.71 -14.47
C ALA A 102 -13.95 14.27 -15.79
N ASN A 103 -12.98 15.17 -15.72
CA ASN A 103 -12.31 15.74 -16.89
C ASN A 103 -11.60 14.69 -17.75
N LYS A 104 -11.07 13.63 -17.14
CA LYS A 104 -10.43 12.52 -17.87
C LYS A 104 -11.43 11.52 -18.47
N ARG A 105 -12.70 11.54 -18.09
CA ARG A 105 -13.74 10.61 -18.60
C ARG A 105 -14.54 11.17 -19.77
N GLY A 106 -14.63 12.50 -19.88
CA GLY A 106 -15.07 13.19 -21.10
C GLY A 106 -14.09 12.96 -22.25
#